data_AF-A0A8H6M4T4-F1
#
_entry.id   AF-A0A8H6M4T4-F1
#
_cell.length_a   1.000
_cell.length_b   1.000
_cell.length_c   1.000
_cell.angle_alpha   90.00
_cell.angle_beta   90.00
_cell.angle_gamma   90.00
#
_symmetry.space_group_name_H-M   'P 1'
#
loop_
_entity.id
_entity.type
_entity.pdbx_description
1 polymer ?
#
loop_
_entity_poly.entity_id
_entity_poly.type
_entity_poly.pdbx_seq_one_letter_code
_entity_poly.pdbx_strand_id
1 'polypeptide(L)'
;MSHFKRREKIREDSVSGKKILTGCFDPILMKNTRVRNKEEFRRTYFRISYNSRELHRIDDVEILCYRGKANNPMWMDSEPNMYPVLCTVGADTSMVPQKKKRDVYGRRYYEIEFSVVLLFGLTELKAQLVYTVVTKKEVKKEMRGEAHILFPDLGN
;
A
#
# COMPACT_ATOMS: atom_id res chain seq x y z
N MET A 1 1.37 -21.34 19.06
CA MET A 1 2.80 -20.97 19.25
C MET A 1 3.32 -19.88 18.27
N SER A 2 2.48 -19.08 17.59
CA SER A 2 2.94 -18.16 16.51
C SER A 2 3.05 -16.67 16.88
N HIS A 3 2.44 -16.21 17.99
CA HIS A 3 2.47 -14.79 18.39
C HIS A 3 3.75 -14.38 19.13
N PHE A 4 4.33 -15.26 19.96
CA PHE A 4 5.52 -14.94 20.78
C PHE A 4 6.77 -14.67 19.94
N LYS A 5 7.02 -15.42 18.87
CA LYS A 5 8.18 -15.24 17.98
C LYS A 5 8.22 -13.89 17.26
N ARG A 6 7.09 -13.16 17.20
CA ARG A 6 6.95 -11.94 16.40
C ARG A 6 6.79 -10.69 17.23
N ARG A 7 6.85 -10.80 18.56
CA ARG A 7 6.93 -9.65 19.48
C ARG A 7 8.13 -8.75 19.14
N GLU A 8 9.25 -9.36 18.75
CA GLU A 8 10.48 -8.65 18.35
C GLU A 8 10.36 -7.87 17.04
N LYS A 9 9.32 -8.16 16.23
CA LYS A 9 9.03 -7.44 14.97
C LYS A 9 8.15 -6.22 15.16
N ILE A 10 7.65 -6.02 16.39
CA ILE A 10 6.93 -4.82 16.77
C ILE A 10 7.96 -3.70 16.85
N ARG A 11 7.78 -2.70 16.01
CA ARG A 11 8.56 -1.46 16.02
C ARG A 11 7.66 -0.30 16.35
N GLU A 12 8.24 0.77 16.83
CA GLU A 12 7.53 2.03 16.92
C GLU A 12 7.64 2.76 15.58
N ASP A 13 6.49 3.21 15.06
CA ASP A 13 6.45 4.08 13.90
C ASP A 13 7.04 5.44 14.27
N SER A 14 8.10 5.84 13.55
CA SER A 14 8.90 7.02 13.87
C SER A 14 8.15 8.36 13.85
N VAL A 15 6.95 8.41 13.24
CA VAL A 15 6.15 9.64 13.09
C VAL A 15 4.98 9.67 14.05
N SER A 16 4.20 8.59 14.13
CA SER A 16 3.01 8.52 14.97
C SER A 16 3.31 8.08 16.40
N GLY A 17 4.45 7.43 16.65
CA GLY A 17 4.78 6.78 17.93
C GLY A 17 3.96 5.51 18.20
N LYS A 18 3.23 4.99 17.20
CA LYS A 18 2.40 3.80 17.36
C LYS A 18 3.21 2.54 17.13
N LYS A 19 2.86 1.47 17.85
CA LYS A 19 3.42 0.14 17.60
C LYS A 19 2.90 -0.40 16.27
N ILE A 20 3.82 -0.64 15.34
CA ILE A 20 3.59 -1.25 14.04
C ILE A 20 4.28 -2.60 13.96
N LEU A 21 3.73 -3.50 13.15
CA LEU A 21 4.31 -4.81 12.92
C LEU A 21 4.90 -4.85 11.52
N THR A 22 6.19 -5.12 11.43
CA THR A 22 6.91 -5.18 10.15
C THR A 22 7.04 -6.61 9.64
N GLY A 23 7.25 -6.77 8.33
CA GLY A 23 7.43 -8.08 7.69
C GLY A 23 6.14 -8.86 7.46
N CYS A 24 4.99 -8.19 7.49
CA CYS A 24 3.70 -8.75 7.11
C CYS A 24 3.52 -8.63 5.59
N PHE A 25 2.85 -9.61 5.00
CA PHE A 25 2.31 -9.51 3.64
C PHE A 25 0.83 -9.14 3.72
N ASP A 26 0.43 -8.09 2.99
CA ASP A 26 -0.95 -7.63 2.92
C ASP A 26 -1.53 -7.93 1.52
N PRO A 27 -2.32 -9.01 1.36
CA PRO A 27 -2.82 -9.41 0.06
C PRO A 27 -3.90 -8.45 -0.46
N ILE A 28 -3.61 -7.81 -1.60
CA ILE A 28 -4.61 -7.08 -2.40
C ILE A 28 -5.48 -8.06 -3.19
N LEU A 29 -4.84 -9.08 -3.78
CA LEU A 29 -5.48 -10.18 -4.52
C LEU A 29 -5.05 -11.51 -3.89
N MET A 30 -6.02 -12.35 -3.55
CA MET A 30 -5.74 -13.66 -2.96
C MET A 30 -5.31 -14.67 -4.04
N LYS A 31 -4.45 -15.62 -3.65
CA LYS A 31 -4.04 -16.72 -4.51
C LYS A 31 -5.26 -17.55 -4.93
N ASN A 32 -5.26 -18.04 -6.18
CA ASN A 32 -6.34 -18.82 -6.78
C ASN A 32 -7.67 -18.05 -6.95
N THR A 33 -7.69 -16.74 -6.78
CA THR A 33 -8.85 -15.92 -7.15
C THR A 33 -8.97 -15.87 -8.67
N ARG A 34 -10.11 -16.31 -9.19
CA ARG A 34 -10.44 -16.17 -10.62
C ARG A 34 -10.78 -14.70 -10.88
N VAL A 35 -9.90 -14.02 -11.61
CA VAL A 35 -10.09 -12.62 -11.99
C VAL A 35 -10.96 -12.51 -13.24
N ARG A 36 -11.89 -11.56 -13.27
CA ARG A 36 -12.64 -11.17 -14.47
C ARG A 36 -12.10 -9.87 -15.05
N ASN A 37 -12.26 -9.69 -16.36
CA ASN A 37 -11.92 -8.43 -17.00
C ASN A 37 -12.66 -7.27 -16.33
N LYS A 38 -11.94 -6.19 -16.01
CA LYS A 38 -12.44 -4.97 -15.34
C LYS A 38 -12.82 -5.13 -13.87
N GLU A 39 -12.48 -6.25 -13.23
CA GLU A 39 -12.62 -6.38 -11.78
C GLU A 39 -11.51 -5.59 -11.07
N GLU A 40 -11.88 -4.88 -10.00
CA GLU A 40 -10.99 -4.05 -9.19
C GLU A 40 -10.65 -4.77 -7.88
N PHE A 41 -9.36 -4.96 -7.62
CA PHE A 41 -8.87 -5.43 -6.32
C PHE A 41 -8.26 -4.26 -5.56
N ARG A 42 -8.77 -3.99 -4.37
CA ARG A 42 -8.50 -2.74 -3.65
C ARG A 42 -7.99 -2.99 -2.24
N ARG A 43 -6.94 -2.25 -1.86
CA ARG A 43 -6.50 -2.11 -0.45
C ARG A 43 -6.22 -0.67 -0.11
N THR A 44 -6.56 -0.29 1.13
CA THR A 44 -6.39 1.07 1.64
C THR A 44 -5.14 1.14 2.51
N TYR A 45 -4.34 2.17 2.29
CA TYR A 45 -3.10 2.44 2.98
C TYR A 45 -3.08 3.86 3.52
N PHE A 46 -2.19 4.07 4.49
CA PHE A 46 -1.92 5.36 5.08
C PHE A 46 -0.44 5.66 4.95
N ARG A 47 -0.09 6.90 4.60
CA ARG A 47 1.29 7.39 4.73
C ARG A 47 1.29 8.61 5.64
N ILE A 48 2.33 8.70 6.45
CA ILE A 48 2.49 9.75 7.45
C ILE A 48 3.90 10.34 7.37
N SER A 49 4.00 11.64 7.59
CA SER A 49 5.29 12.35 7.70
C SER A 49 5.13 13.62 8.54
N TYR A 50 6.20 14.05 9.20
CA TYR A 50 6.29 15.39 9.80
C TYR A 50 6.36 16.50 8.74
N ASN A 51 6.78 16.16 7.52
CA ASN A 51 6.87 17.06 6.38
C ASN A 51 5.78 16.74 5.36
N SER A 52 4.84 17.66 5.20
CA SER A 52 3.71 17.56 4.27
C SER A 52 4.14 17.27 2.83
N ARG A 53 5.30 17.79 2.38
CA ARG A 53 5.78 17.62 1.00
C ARG A 53 6.24 16.20 0.69
N GLU A 54 6.70 15.45 1.70
CA GLU A 54 7.09 14.04 1.54
C GLU A 54 5.88 13.14 1.24
N LEU A 55 4.66 13.63 1.47
CA LEU A 55 3.42 12.93 1.14
C LEU A 55 2.88 13.25 -0.25
N HIS A 56 3.55 14.10 -1.04
CA HIS A 56 3.09 14.46 -2.38
C HIS A 56 3.45 13.44 -3.46
N ARG A 57 4.30 12.47 -3.14
CA ARG A 57 4.73 11.48 -4.12
C ARG A 57 4.99 10.13 -3.48
N ILE A 58 4.66 9.09 -4.23
CA ILE A 58 5.03 7.71 -3.98
C ILE A 58 5.92 7.31 -5.14
N ASP A 59 7.19 7.01 -4.86
CA ASP A 59 8.16 6.69 -5.92
C ASP A 59 8.43 5.19 -6.05
N ASP A 60 8.37 4.43 -4.94
CA ASP A 60 8.94 3.08 -4.91
C ASP A 60 8.09 2.08 -4.09
N VAL A 61 6.80 1.92 -4.42
CA VAL A 61 5.99 0.87 -3.77
C VAL A 61 6.11 -0.43 -4.55
N GLU A 62 6.85 -1.38 -3.99
CA GLU A 62 6.95 -2.75 -4.51
C GLU A 62 5.62 -3.49 -4.33
N ILE A 63 5.10 -4.02 -5.43
CA ILE A 63 4.01 -5.00 -5.43
C ILE A 63 4.66 -6.37 -5.49
N LEU A 64 4.48 -7.16 -4.43
CA LEU A 64 5.03 -8.51 -4.32
C LEU A 64 4.03 -9.55 -4.82
N CYS A 65 4.51 -10.58 -5.52
CA CYS A 65 3.70 -11.72 -5.95
C CYS A 65 4.07 -12.96 -5.15
N TYR A 66 3.18 -13.39 -4.25
CA TYR A 66 3.44 -14.59 -3.45
C TYR A 66 3.32 -15.88 -4.29
N ARG A 67 4.40 -16.69 -4.33
CA ARG A 67 4.50 -17.94 -5.11
C ARG A 67 4.58 -19.20 -4.26
N GLY A 68 4.49 -19.09 -2.93
CA GLY A 68 4.64 -20.21 -2.01
C GLY A 68 3.38 -21.08 -1.87
N LYS A 69 3.38 -21.99 -0.89
CA LYS A 69 2.32 -23.00 -0.72
C LYS A 69 1.18 -22.59 0.22
N ALA A 70 1.36 -21.57 1.05
CA ALA A 70 0.35 -21.11 1.99
C ALA A 70 -0.87 -20.52 1.27
N ASN A 71 -2.06 -20.88 1.76
CA ASN A 71 -3.32 -20.33 1.25
C ASN A 71 -3.57 -18.89 1.70
N ASN A 72 -3.04 -18.52 2.87
CA ASN A 72 -3.14 -17.17 3.42
C ASN A 72 -1.76 -16.70 3.91
N PRO A 73 -0.88 -16.26 3.01
CA PRO A 73 0.47 -15.81 3.35
C PRO A 73 0.39 -14.51 4.15
N MET A 74 0.45 -14.54 5.48
CA MET A 74 0.47 -13.30 6.27
C MET A 74 1.89 -12.83 6.62
N TRP A 75 2.86 -13.74 6.64
CA TRP A 75 4.19 -13.47 7.18
C TRP A 75 5.26 -13.80 6.15
N MET A 76 6.02 -12.79 5.74
CA MET A 76 7.06 -12.97 4.73
C MET A 76 8.23 -13.85 5.22
N ASP A 77 8.40 -13.97 6.54
CA ASP A 77 9.44 -14.79 7.16
C ASP A 77 9.25 -16.30 7.03
N SER A 78 8.03 -16.74 6.69
CA SER A 78 7.71 -18.17 6.68
C SER A 78 8.18 -18.84 5.39
N GLU A 79 8.21 -18.09 4.29
CA GLU A 79 8.71 -18.53 2.98
C GLU A 79 9.42 -17.35 2.28
N PRO A 80 10.58 -16.90 2.76
CA PRO A 80 11.18 -15.61 2.36
C PRO A 80 11.46 -15.49 0.85
N ASN A 81 11.81 -16.61 0.20
CA ASN A 81 12.09 -16.65 -1.24
C ASN A 81 10.84 -16.72 -2.12
N MET A 82 9.63 -16.66 -1.53
CA MET A 82 8.37 -16.81 -2.24
C MET A 82 7.64 -15.49 -2.46
N TYR A 83 8.30 -14.35 -2.25
CA TYR A 83 7.73 -13.01 -2.44
C TYR A 83 8.55 -12.16 -3.44
N PRO A 84 8.75 -12.62 -4.70
CA PRO A 84 9.40 -11.79 -5.70
C PRO A 84 8.63 -10.50 -5.96
N VAL A 85 9.36 -9.42 -6.24
CA VAL A 85 8.81 -8.17 -6.75
C VAL A 85 8.20 -8.45 -8.13
N LEU A 86 6.91 -8.16 -8.27
CA LEU A 86 6.19 -8.24 -9.55
C LEU A 86 6.41 -6.96 -10.36
N CYS A 87 6.26 -5.83 -9.69
CA CYS A 87 6.47 -4.51 -10.25
C CYS A 87 6.60 -3.47 -9.13
N THR A 88 7.07 -2.28 -9.51
CA THR A 88 7.11 -1.10 -8.64
C THR A 88 6.08 -0.11 -9.14
N VAL A 89 5.32 0.46 -8.20
CA VAL A 89 4.27 1.44 -8.47
C VAL A 89 4.69 2.79 -7.93
N GLY A 90 4.63 3.80 -8.79
CA GLY A 90 4.80 5.19 -8.42
C GLY A 90 3.58 6.03 -8.79
N ALA A 91 3.32 7.10 -8.04
CA ALA A 91 2.18 7.98 -8.25
C ALA A 91 2.38 9.36 -7.60
N ASP A 92 1.77 10.37 -8.21
CA ASP A 92 1.61 11.70 -7.61
C ASP A 92 0.43 11.68 -6.62
N THR A 93 0.71 12.03 -5.37
CA THR A 93 -0.27 12.12 -4.28
C THR A 93 -0.46 13.53 -3.75
N SER A 94 0.03 14.56 -4.44
CA SER A 94 -0.14 15.98 -4.09
C SER A 94 -1.61 16.41 -3.99
N MET A 95 -2.49 15.75 -4.75
CA MET A 95 -3.93 15.99 -4.76
C MET A 95 -4.69 15.23 -3.66
N VAL A 96 -4.02 14.32 -2.93
CA VAL A 96 -4.65 13.56 -1.85
C VAL A 96 -4.81 14.45 -0.61
N PRO A 97 -6.03 14.60 -0.05
CA PRO A 97 -6.23 15.43 1.12
C PRO A 97 -5.40 14.97 2.32
N GLN A 98 -4.66 15.90 2.90
CA GLN A 98 -3.84 15.64 4.09
C GLN A 98 -4.63 15.94 5.37
N LYS A 99 -4.67 14.97 6.28
CA LYS A 99 -5.17 15.15 7.64
C LYS A 99 -4.01 15.61 8.53
N LYS A 100 -4.18 16.74 9.23
CA LYS A 100 -3.24 17.21 10.25
C LYS A 100 -3.54 16.47 11.55
N LYS A 101 -2.54 15.80 12.12
CA LYS A 101 -2.65 15.03 13.37
C LYS A 101 -1.52 15.39 14.33
N ARG A 102 -1.60 14.86 15.55
CA ARG A 102 -0.55 14.96 16.57
C ARG A 102 -0.10 13.56 16.98
N ASP A 103 1.20 13.38 17.13
CA ASP A 103 1.79 12.14 17.62
C ASP A 103 1.60 11.99 19.13
N VAL A 104 2.09 10.88 19.69
CA VAL A 104 2.03 10.61 21.13
C VAL A 104 2.78 11.65 21.99
N TYR A 105 3.65 12.46 21.37
CA TYR A 105 4.42 13.52 22.01
C TYR A 105 3.86 14.92 21.72
N GLY A 106 2.70 15.03 21.07
CA GLY A 106 2.03 16.28 20.72
C GLY A 106 2.59 17.00 19.49
N ARG A 107 3.61 16.45 18.81
CA ARG A 107 4.19 17.02 17.58
C ARG A 107 3.24 16.84 16.42
N ARG A 108 3.12 17.87 15.58
CA ARG A 108 2.22 17.84 14.42
C ARG A 108 2.82 16.99 13.30
N TYR A 109 2.04 16.07 12.77
CA TYR A 109 2.34 15.34 11.53
C TYR A 109 1.16 15.41 10.56
N TYR A 110 1.40 14.92 9.35
CA TYR A 110 0.42 14.85 8.28
C TYR A 110 0.18 13.40 7.90
N GLU A 111 -1.05 13.07 7.55
CA GLU A 111 -1.47 11.75 7.09
C GLU A 111 -2.23 11.88 5.78
N ILE A 112 -1.91 11.04 4.81
CA ILE A 112 -2.77 10.78 3.65
C ILE A 112 -3.36 9.38 3.74
N GLU A 113 -4.58 9.24 3.23
CA GLU A 113 -5.29 7.97 3.08
C GLU A 113 -5.61 7.79 1.60
N PHE A 114 -5.19 6.66 1.04
CA PHE A 114 -5.44 6.31 -0.35
C PHE A 114 -5.61 4.80 -0.47
N SER A 115 -6.19 4.36 -1.58
CA SER A 115 -6.27 2.96 -1.92
C SER A 115 -5.46 2.66 -3.18
N VAL A 116 -4.69 1.58 -3.15
CA VAL A 116 -4.13 0.98 -4.35
C VAL A 116 -5.20 0.07 -4.94
N VAL A 117 -5.50 0.27 -6.22
CA VAL A 117 -6.42 -0.56 -6.99
C VAL A 117 -5.64 -1.26 -8.10
N LEU A 118 -5.69 -2.59 -8.10
CA LEU A 118 -5.19 -3.42 -9.18
C LEU A 118 -6.33 -3.73 -10.15
N LEU A 119 -6.09 -3.45 -11.43
CA LEU A 119 -7.01 -3.66 -12.54
C LEU A 119 -6.38 -4.66 -13.49
N PHE A 120 -7.12 -5.70 -13.82
CA PHE A 120 -6.68 -6.72 -14.78
C PHE A 120 -7.38 -6.47 -16.11
N GLY A 121 -6.60 -5.97 -17.07
CA GLY A 121 -7.01 -5.89 -18.48
C GLY A 121 -6.94 -7.26 -19.16
N LEU A 122 -7.15 -7.26 -20.48
CA LEU A 122 -7.04 -8.48 -21.29
C LEU A 122 -5.65 -9.13 -21.20
N THR A 123 -4.60 -8.31 -21.19
CA THR A 123 -3.20 -8.77 -21.20
C THR A 123 -2.28 -8.04 -20.22
N GLU A 124 -2.77 -7.01 -19.54
CA GLU A 124 -1.93 -6.11 -18.73
C GLU A 124 -2.51 -5.88 -17.33
N LEU A 125 -1.63 -5.91 -16.34
CA LEU A 125 -1.89 -5.41 -14.99
C LEU A 125 -1.78 -3.88 -15.01
N LYS A 126 -2.78 -3.19 -14.46
CA LYS A 126 -2.76 -1.75 -14.21
C LYS A 126 -2.95 -1.45 -12.73
N ALA A 127 -2.41 -0.34 -12.29
CA ALA A 127 -2.51 0.14 -10.92
C ALA A 127 -3.06 1.57 -10.94
N GLN A 128 -3.91 1.88 -9.98
CA GLN A 128 -4.45 3.24 -9.78
C GLN A 128 -4.43 3.57 -8.31
N LEU A 129 -4.26 4.86 -8.01
CA LEU A 129 -4.53 5.38 -6.68
C LEU A 129 -5.93 5.98 -6.62
N VAL A 130 -6.67 5.59 -5.59
CA VAL A 130 -8.03 6.06 -5.34
C VAL A 130 -8.08 6.76 -3.99
N TYR A 131 -8.64 7.96 -3.94
CA TYR A 131 -8.75 8.74 -2.71
C TYR A 131 -10.06 9.52 -2.67
N THR A 132 -10.50 9.90 -1.48
CA THR A 132 -11.75 10.67 -1.30
C THR A 132 -11.44 12.12 -1.01
N VAL A 133 -12.09 13.02 -1.75
CA VAL A 133 -12.07 14.46 -1.49
C VAL A 133 -13.43 14.92 -0.99
N VAL A 134 -13.46 15.92 -0.11
CA VAL A 134 -14.68 16.63 0.27
C VAL A 134 -14.77 17.88 -0.60
N THR A 135 -15.84 17.98 -1.39
CA THR A 135 -16.09 19.14 -2.25
C THR A 135 -16.55 20.34 -1.43
N LYS A 136 -16.56 21.54 -2.04
CA LYS A 136 -17.11 22.77 -1.40
C LYS A 136 -18.57 22.62 -0.92
N LYS A 137 -19.32 21.66 -1.46
CA LYS A 137 -20.71 21.35 -1.07
C LYS A 137 -20.80 20.27 0.01
N GLU A 138 -19.70 19.96 0.70
CA GLU A 138 -19.58 18.88 1.70
C GLU A 138 -19.86 17.46 1.17
N VAL A 139 -19.99 17.30 -0.15
CA VAL A 139 -20.15 15.99 -0.79
C VAL A 139 -18.80 15.30 -0.88
N LYS A 140 -18.71 14.07 -0.36
CA LYS A 140 -17.57 13.18 -0.56
C LYS A 140 -17.58 12.65 -1.99
N LYS A 141 -16.47 12.84 -2.70
CA LYS A 141 -16.27 12.35 -4.07
C LYS A 141 -15.03 11.48 -4.14
N GLU A 142 -15.15 10.32 -4.78
CA GLU A 142 -14.00 9.50 -5.12
C GLU A 142 -13.25 10.11 -6.31
N MET A 143 -11.95 10.23 -6.15
CA MET A 143 -11.01 10.71 -7.15
C MET A 143 -10.01 9.60 -7.45
N ARG A 144 -9.51 9.61 -8.69
CA ARG A 144 -8.56 8.61 -9.17
C ARG A 144 -7.35 9.31 -9.77
N GLY A 145 -6.17 8.89 -9.36
CA GLY A 145 -4.89 9.28 -9.94
C GLY A 145 -4.28 8.09 -10.67
N GLU A 146 -3.70 8.35 -11.83
CA GLU A 146 -2.93 7.34 -12.55
C GLU A 146 -1.67 6.99 -11.77
N ALA A 147 -1.36 5.70 -11.71
CA ALA A 147 -0.09 5.22 -11.18
C ALA A 147 0.71 4.61 -12.33
N HIS A 148 2.00 4.90 -12.39
CA HIS A 148 2.89 4.27 -13.35
C HIS A 148 3.44 2.99 -12.75
N ILE A 149 3.59 1.97 -13.59
CA ILE A 149 4.14 0.68 -13.21
C ILE A 149 5.48 0.52 -13.91
N LEU A 150 6.52 0.25 -13.13
CA LEU A 150 7.83 -0.16 -13.62
C LEU A 150 7.96 -1.66 -13.36
N PHE A 151 8.15 -2.43 -14.42
CA PHE A 151 8.48 -3.84 -14.28
C PHE A 151 10.00 -3.98 -14.11
N PRO A 152 10.48 -4.86 -13.22
CA PRO A 152 11.91 -5.13 -13.15
C PRO A 152 12.40 -5.59 -14.52
N ASP A 153 13.52 -5.02 -14.98
CA ASP A 153 14.14 -5.44 -16.23
C ASP A 153 14.39 -6.95 -16.18
N LEU A 154 13.75 -7.67 -17.09
CA LEU A 154 14.07 -9.07 -17.35
C LEU A 154 15.44 -9.08 -18.03
N GLY A 155 16.50 -9.02 -17.23
CA GLY A 155 17.86 -9.20 -17.72
C GLY A 155 17.95 -10.52 -18.50
N ASN A 156 18.40 -10.41 -19.76
CA ASN A 156 18.78 -11.55 -20.60
C ASN A 156 19.91 -12.36 -19.97
#